data_AF-A0AAD4R3L0-F1
#
_entry.id   AF-A0AAD4R3L0-F1
#
_cell.length_a   1.000
_cell.length_b   1.000
_cell.length_c   1.000
_cell.angle_alpha   90.00
_cell.angle_beta   90.00
_cell.angle_gamma   90.00
#
_symmetry.space_group_name_H-M   'P 1'
#
loop_
_entity.id
_entity.type
_entity.pdbx_description
1 polymer ?
#
loop_
_entity_poly.entity_id
_entity_poly.type
_entity_poly.pdbx_seq_one_letter_code
_entity_poly.pdbx_strand_id
1 'polypeptide(L)'
;MTQEQEPSAASTSESLPINEETREGTDESIKFVGKHVHLSPELPEFEPEFYEWKRNFWKERMKNIKHVVAPMVDQSELAFRMLLRKYDAHLCYTPMIHAHLFVNDCTYRKTSFTTISSDRPLIVQFCANDPKVFLDACRLVEGYCDGVDLNLGCPQMIAKRGHYGAFLQESHELISKMVSMVYKHCRLPLSVKIRVLEDIPATIKYAKMIQDSGASMLAVHGRKRDQKGQATGLADWSYIREIKNALHIPVIANGNIQMKDDVTKCLLETGVDAVMSAEGILSNPSLFSGMHMKFNCSIAQEYLDLAEKYKPCTSAIRAHMFRICHYSLLQHPDLRASTSCVFPISEFREIINELERRTKEEAHNTEWVNEAWNDIIGTLPEYSSLVELIEKTPHWICKPYVRPATREELDNQSVNYKNFRDNKRAELEKLCNETGLSKRQIRKREKRQIQQKRYLNKRQHYPSCENCQLPAGLNCHNGLCKRCCKWECLHKGLNCKGHNFNQQVMLAKRAAFAEQHGTTVGELLSNEQAKDTYMKLLKNHKKENNPSISEPSNLASNEHNNGASQIVNKEKNEM
;
A
#
# COMPACT_ATOMS: atom_id res chain seq x y z
N MET A 1 72.48 -5.96 -6.32
CA MET A 1 71.25 -5.42 -6.93
C MET A 1 70.23 -6.53 -6.86
N THR A 2 69.49 -6.52 -5.77
CA THR A 2 68.60 -7.57 -5.27
C THR A 2 67.26 -7.53 -6.01
N GLN A 3 66.84 -8.67 -6.54
CA GLN A 3 65.49 -8.90 -7.02
C GLN A 3 64.58 -9.07 -5.81
N GLU A 4 63.64 -8.16 -5.61
CA GLU A 4 62.57 -8.31 -4.61
C GLU A 4 61.36 -8.96 -5.28
N GLN A 5 61.02 -10.14 -4.77
CA GLN A 5 59.79 -10.88 -5.01
C GLN A 5 58.65 -10.22 -4.21
N GLU A 6 57.57 -9.85 -4.88
CA GLU A 6 56.31 -9.50 -4.21
C GLU A 6 55.65 -10.77 -3.63
N PRO A 7 55.23 -10.79 -2.35
CA PRO A 7 54.53 -11.93 -1.79
C PRO A 7 53.03 -11.88 -2.08
N SER A 8 52.51 -12.97 -2.64
CA SER A 8 51.09 -13.25 -2.79
C SER A 8 50.43 -13.45 -1.42
N ALA A 9 49.52 -12.56 -1.04
CA ALA A 9 48.61 -12.78 0.08
C ALA A 9 47.31 -13.39 -0.43
N ALA A 10 47.07 -14.65 -0.08
CA ALA A 10 45.85 -15.38 -0.33
C ALA A 10 44.67 -14.73 0.41
N SER A 11 43.65 -14.27 -0.32
CA SER A 11 42.34 -13.92 0.24
C SER A 11 41.39 -15.10 0.04
N THR A 12 41.22 -15.92 1.07
CA THR A 12 40.13 -16.90 1.15
C THR A 12 38.83 -16.16 1.42
N SER A 13 38.11 -15.81 0.35
CA SER A 13 36.72 -15.38 0.41
C SER A 13 35.82 -16.61 0.45
N GLU A 14 35.62 -17.18 1.63
CA GLU A 14 34.56 -18.18 1.84
C GLU A 14 33.23 -17.46 2.04
N SER A 15 32.48 -17.31 0.94
CA SER A 15 31.09 -16.89 0.91
C SER A 15 30.17 -18.04 1.33
N LEU A 16 29.38 -17.84 2.39
CA LEU A 16 28.28 -18.73 2.81
C LEU A 16 26.92 -18.01 2.63
N PRO A 17 25.80 -18.75 2.46
CA PRO A 17 25.07 -18.71 1.21
C PRO A 17 23.76 -17.91 1.29
N ILE A 18 23.65 -16.91 0.42
CA ILE A 18 22.40 -16.64 -0.29
C ILE A 18 22.74 -16.95 -1.73
N ASN A 19 22.17 -18.00 -2.32
CA ASN A 19 22.43 -18.45 -3.69
C ASN A 19 22.67 -17.27 -4.66
N GLU A 20 23.94 -16.97 -4.95
CA GLU A 20 24.34 -16.15 -6.10
C GLU A 20 24.60 -17.01 -7.35
N GLU A 21 24.47 -18.34 -7.25
CA GLU A 21 24.52 -19.26 -8.37
C GLU A 21 23.11 -19.56 -8.91
N THR A 22 22.66 -18.69 -9.82
CA THR A 22 22.02 -19.01 -11.12
C THR A 22 21.71 -17.69 -11.81
N ARG A 23 22.71 -17.04 -12.43
CA ARG A 23 22.51 -15.93 -13.37
C ARG A 23 22.42 -16.43 -14.82
N GLU A 24 21.69 -17.53 -15.02
CA GLU A 24 21.29 -17.98 -16.35
C GLU A 24 19.79 -18.28 -16.31
N GLY A 25 19.01 -17.37 -16.93
CA GLY A 25 17.55 -17.41 -17.00
C GLY A 25 16.84 -16.75 -15.82
N THR A 26 16.79 -15.41 -15.77
CA THR A 26 15.95 -14.71 -14.79
C THR A 26 14.48 -14.96 -15.12
N ASP A 27 13.85 -15.91 -14.41
CA ASP A 27 12.41 -16.07 -14.44
C ASP A 27 11.73 -14.77 -13.96
N GLU A 28 11.20 -14.00 -14.92
CA GLU A 28 10.45 -12.76 -14.71
C GLU A 28 8.95 -13.01 -14.47
N SER A 29 8.58 -14.25 -14.14
CA SER A 29 7.22 -14.58 -13.72
C SER A 29 6.86 -13.92 -12.38
N ILE A 30 5.57 -13.62 -12.22
CA ILE A 30 5.05 -13.01 -10.98
C ILE A 30 5.13 -14.04 -9.86
N LYS A 31 5.94 -13.73 -8.85
CA LYS A 31 6.10 -14.52 -7.63
C LYS A 31 5.13 -14.03 -6.55
N PHE A 32 4.56 -14.98 -5.84
CA PHE A 32 3.68 -14.76 -4.68
C PHE A 32 3.95 -15.84 -3.64
N VAL A 33 3.64 -15.56 -2.38
CA VAL A 33 3.75 -16.57 -1.32
C VAL A 33 2.65 -17.61 -1.47
N GLY A 34 3.04 -18.89 -1.46
CA GLY A 34 2.15 -20.02 -1.69
C GLY A 34 0.93 -20.10 -0.76
N LYS A 35 -0.06 -20.89 -1.17
CA LYS A 35 -1.27 -21.13 -0.36
C LYS A 35 -0.97 -21.98 0.87
N HIS A 36 -0.18 -23.03 0.68
CA HIS A 36 0.24 -23.97 1.71
C HIS A 36 1.70 -23.66 2.03
N VAL A 37 1.93 -22.85 3.06
CA VAL A 37 3.28 -22.60 3.58
C VAL A 37 3.32 -23.17 4.98
N HIS A 38 4.23 -24.11 5.20
CA HIS A 38 4.46 -24.72 6.48
C HIS A 38 5.68 -24.05 7.10
N LEU A 39 5.45 -23.20 8.10
CA LEU A 39 6.53 -22.71 8.94
C LEU A 39 6.90 -23.82 9.91
N SER A 40 8.19 -24.12 10.03
CA SER A 40 8.67 -25.04 11.07
C SER A 40 8.24 -24.51 12.45
N PRO A 41 7.66 -25.36 13.32
CA PRO A 41 7.36 -24.98 14.70
C PRO A 41 8.63 -24.66 15.50
N GLU A 42 9.75 -25.26 15.12
CA GLU A 42 11.07 -24.91 15.66
C GLU A 42 11.55 -23.61 15.03
N LEU A 43 11.93 -22.67 15.90
CA LEU A 43 12.51 -21.41 15.47
C LEU A 43 13.97 -21.65 15.11
N PRO A 44 14.44 -21.15 13.94
CA PRO A 44 15.83 -21.30 13.58
C PRO A 44 16.70 -20.50 14.57
N GLU A 45 17.83 -21.10 14.91
CA GLU A 45 18.97 -20.41 15.50
C GLU A 45 20.06 -20.27 14.43
N PHE A 46 20.84 -19.20 14.54
CA PHE A 46 21.89 -18.90 13.59
C PHE A 46 23.22 -18.76 14.32
N GLU A 47 24.31 -19.02 13.59
CA GLU A 47 25.66 -18.83 14.11
C GLU A 47 25.95 -17.34 14.39
N PRO A 48 26.85 -17.01 15.35
CA PRO A 48 27.23 -15.64 15.69
C PRO A 48 27.60 -14.75 14.49
N GLU A 49 28.27 -15.30 13.48
CA GLU A 49 28.69 -14.60 12.28
C GLU A 49 27.50 -14.14 11.43
N PHE A 50 26.42 -14.94 11.41
CA PHE A 50 25.20 -14.59 10.66
C PHE A 50 24.49 -13.39 11.28
N TYR A 51 24.49 -13.29 12.59
CA TYR A 51 23.96 -12.12 13.31
C TYR A 51 24.75 -10.85 13.00
N GLU A 52 26.08 -10.95 12.92
CA GLU A 52 26.93 -9.83 12.52
C GLU A 52 26.69 -9.42 11.06
N TRP A 53 26.54 -10.40 10.18
CA TRP A 53 26.13 -10.16 8.79
C TRP A 53 24.79 -9.41 8.72
N LYS A 54 23.77 -9.83 9.48
CA LYS A 54 22.46 -9.15 9.51
C LYS A 54 22.57 -7.70 9.96
N ARG A 55 23.40 -7.40 10.96
CA ARG A 55 23.63 -6.03 11.45
C ARG A 55 24.30 -5.12 10.42
N ASN A 56 25.21 -5.68 9.61
CA ASN A 56 25.97 -4.90 8.63
C ASN A 56 25.39 -4.94 7.21
N PHE A 57 24.42 -5.81 6.93
CA PHE A 57 23.83 -6.00 5.60
C PHE A 57 23.43 -4.68 4.93
N TRP A 58 22.65 -3.85 5.62
CA TRP A 58 22.20 -2.58 5.06
C TRP A 58 23.32 -1.52 5.06
N LYS A 59 24.28 -1.54 5.98
CA LYS A 59 25.40 -0.58 5.95
C LYS A 59 26.18 -0.68 4.64
N GLU A 60 26.45 -1.90 4.19
CA GLU A 60 27.17 -2.14 2.95
C GLU A 60 26.31 -1.81 1.71
N ARG A 61 25.06 -2.28 1.68
CA ARG A 61 24.13 -2.02 0.56
C ARG A 61 23.82 -0.53 0.38
N MET A 62 23.70 0.22 1.47
CA MET A 62 23.28 1.63 1.44
C MET A 62 24.33 2.57 0.85
N LYS A 63 25.59 2.13 0.70
CA LYS A 63 26.63 2.92 0.00
C LYS A 63 26.21 3.31 -1.42
N ASN A 64 25.44 2.44 -2.09
CA ASN A 64 24.96 2.64 -3.47
C ASN A 64 23.46 2.96 -3.56
N ILE A 65 22.79 3.25 -2.44
CA ILE A 65 21.35 3.54 -2.41
C ILE A 65 21.14 4.96 -1.90
N LYS A 66 20.56 5.82 -2.74
CA LYS A 66 20.19 7.19 -2.36
C LYS A 66 18.70 7.50 -2.49
N HIS A 67 18.00 6.75 -3.33
CA HIS A 67 16.61 7.02 -3.71
C HIS A 67 15.71 5.86 -3.28
N VAL A 68 14.86 6.11 -2.28
CA VAL A 68 14.03 5.08 -1.66
C VAL A 68 12.54 5.37 -1.91
N VAL A 69 11.81 4.36 -2.39
CA VAL A 69 10.35 4.43 -2.54
C VAL A 69 9.69 4.09 -1.21
N ALA A 70 8.85 5.00 -0.72
CA ALA A 70 8.12 4.78 0.53
C ALA A 70 7.06 3.66 0.41
N PRO A 71 6.76 2.96 1.52
CA PRO A 71 5.61 2.10 1.60
C PRO A 71 4.32 2.93 1.62
N MET A 72 3.45 2.68 0.63
CA MET A 72 2.19 3.39 0.43
C MET A 72 1.07 2.40 0.12
N VAL A 73 0.04 2.35 0.96
CA VAL A 73 -1.11 1.45 0.80
C VAL A 73 -1.76 1.70 -0.57
N ASP A 74 -1.94 0.64 -1.36
CA ASP A 74 -2.46 0.66 -2.73
C ASP A 74 -1.70 1.57 -3.72
N GLN A 75 -0.46 1.97 -3.41
CA GLN A 75 0.30 2.95 -4.20
C GLN A 75 1.81 2.67 -4.28
N SER A 76 2.24 1.48 -3.89
CA SER A 76 3.63 0.99 -3.97
C SER A 76 3.66 -0.50 -4.33
N GLU A 77 2.62 -0.94 -5.04
CA GLU A 77 2.46 -2.26 -5.64
C GLU A 77 3.46 -2.50 -6.78
N LEU A 78 3.59 -3.76 -7.20
CA LEU A 78 4.62 -4.21 -8.13
C LEU A 78 4.69 -3.35 -9.41
N ALA A 79 3.55 -3.05 -10.04
CA ALA A 79 3.51 -2.25 -11.27
C ALA A 79 4.15 -0.86 -11.07
N PHE A 80 3.81 -0.17 -9.98
CA PHE A 80 4.38 1.12 -9.67
C PHE A 80 5.85 1.05 -9.25
N ARG A 81 6.26 0.03 -8.48
CA ARG A 81 7.69 -0.17 -8.16
C ARG A 81 8.53 -0.36 -9.41
N MET A 82 8.05 -1.17 -10.36
CA MET A 82 8.75 -1.38 -11.63
C MET A 82 8.81 -0.10 -12.48
N LEU A 83 7.77 0.74 -12.44
CA LEU A 83 7.81 2.06 -13.07
C LEU A 83 8.93 2.89 -12.44
N LEU A 84 8.94 3.03 -11.11
CA LEU A 84 9.91 3.87 -10.41
C LEU A 84 11.35 3.38 -10.56
N ARG A 85 11.58 2.06 -10.69
CA ARG A 85 12.91 1.51 -10.98
C ARG A 85 13.46 1.99 -12.33
N LYS A 86 12.61 2.19 -13.35
CA LYS A 86 13.02 2.83 -14.61
C LYS A 86 13.44 4.29 -14.41
N TYR A 87 12.91 4.92 -13.38
CA TYR A 87 13.14 6.32 -13.03
C TYR A 87 14.07 6.48 -11.82
N ASP A 88 15.12 5.64 -11.74
CA ASP A 88 16.22 5.78 -10.78
C ASP A 88 15.86 5.55 -9.30
N ALA A 89 14.82 4.75 -9.04
CA ALA A 89 14.58 4.21 -7.70
C ALA A 89 15.54 3.06 -7.38
N HIS A 90 16.35 3.23 -6.34
CA HIS A 90 17.36 2.28 -5.91
C HIS A 90 16.80 1.18 -4.99
N LEU A 91 15.93 1.56 -4.04
CA LEU A 91 15.34 0.66 -3.05
C LEU A 91 13.83 0.89 -2.99
N CYS A 92 13.05 -0.19 -3.05
CA CYS A 92 11.60 -0.09 -2.97
C CYS A 92 11.02 -0.81 -1.75
N TYR A 93 9.93 -0.27 -1.24
CA TYR A 93 9.10 -0.91 -0.22
C TYR A 93 7.78 -1.39 -0.85
N THR A 94 7.24 -2.50 -0.34
CA THR A 94 5.87 -2.91 -0.65
C THR A 94 4.85 -1.93 -0.05
N PRO A 95 3.55 -2.05 -0.39
CA PRO A 95 2.51 -1.47 0.44
C PRO A 95 2.63 -1.99 1.88
N MET A 96 2.06 -1.25 2.85
CA MET A 96 1.97 -1.73 4.22
C MET A 96 1.01 -2.92 4.29
N ILE A 97 1.52 -4.09 4.67
CA ILE A 97 0.77 -5.36 4.73
C ILE A 97 0.41 -5.67 6.18
N HIS A 98 -0.83 -6.11 6.43
CA HIS A 98 -1.25 -6.52 7.76
C HIS A 98 -0.75 -7.93 8.10
N ALA A 99 0.19 -8.07 9.05
CA ALA A 99 0.85 -9.34 9.36
C ALA A 99 -0.14 -10.46 9.71
N HIS A 100 -1.11 -10.19 10.60
CA HIS A 100 -2.13 -11.17 10.98
C HIS A 100 -2.94 -11.69 9.78
N LEU A 101 -3.41 -10.80 8.89
CA LEU A 101 -4.15 -11.20 7.70
C LEU A 101 -3.25 -11.95 6.71
N PHE A 102 -1.98 -11.55 6.60
CA PHE A 102 -1.00 -12.18 5.72
C PHE A 102 -0.69 -13.63 6.13
N VAL A 103 -0.59 -13.90 7.43
CA VAL A 103 -0.36 -15.25 7.96
C VAL A 103 -1.61 -16.11 7.76
N ASN A 104 -2.79 -15.59 8.09
CA ASN A 104 -4.01 -16.38 8.24
C ASN A 104 -4.91 -16.46 7.00
N ASP A 105 -4.80 -15.52 6.06
CA ASP A 105 -5.63 -15.48 4.85
C ASP A 105 -4.77 -15.55 3.58
N CYS A 106 -4.74 -16.73 2.96
CA CYS A 106 -4.04 -16.95 1.70
C CYS A 106 -4.54 -16.07 0.54
N THR A 107 -5.80 -15.63 0.57
CA THR A 107 -6.36 -14.72 -0.44
C THR A 107 -5.75 -13.35 -0.26
N TYR A 108 -5.81 -12.81 0.97
CA TYR A 108 -5.20 -11.53 1.32
C TYR A 108 -3.71 -11.54 1.00
N ARG A 109 -2.98 -12.59 1.39
CA ARG A 109 -1.56 -12.78 1.09
C ARG A 109 -1.26 -12.70 -0.40
N LYS A 110 -2.00 -13.45 -1.23
CA LYS A 110 -1.81 -13.45 -2.69
C LYS A 110 -2.10 -12.08 -3.33
N THR A 111 -3.07 -11.33 -2.80
CA THR A 111 -3.46 -10.04 -3.37
C THR A 111 -2.63 -8.86 -2.86
N SER A 112 -2.10 -8.96 -1.63
CA SER A 112 -1.35 -7.87 -0.98
C SER A 112 0.15 -7.89 -1.31
N PHE A 113 0.69 -9.04 -1.71
CA PHE A 113 2.11 -9.19 -2.03
C PHE A 113 2.34 -9.94 -3.35
N THR A 114 3.06 -9.27 -4.24
CA THR A 114 3.62 -9.84 -5.47
C THR A 114 4.97 -9.20 -5.74
N THR A 115 5.86 -9.96 -6.39
CA THR A 115 7.21 -9.53 -6.78
C THR A 115 7.68 -10.26 -8.04
N ILE A 116 8.82 -9.88 -8.60
CA ILE A 116 9.55 -10.56 -9.69
C ILE A 116 11.05 -10.57 -9.37
N SER A 117 11.84 -11.34 -10.12
CA SER A 117 13.29 -11.44 -9.88
C SER A 117 14.01 -10.09 -10.00
N SER A 118 13.58 -9.23 -10.94
CA SER A 118 14.13 -7.88 -11.14
C SER A 118 13.62 -6.81 -10.16
N ASP A 119 12.61 -7.10 -9.31
CA ASP A 119 12.13 -6.16 -8.29
C ASP A 119 13.00 -6.22 -7.03
N ARG A 120 14.30 -5.91 -7.17
CA ARG A 120 15.27 -5.92 -6.08
C ARG A 120 16.25 -4.74 -6.16
N PRO A 121 16.74 -4.19 -5.02
CA PRO A 121 16.41 -4.60 -3.66
C PRO A 121 14.98 -4.20 -3.25
N LEU A 122 14.29 -5.09 -2.53
CA LEU A 122 12.91 -4.92 -2.06
C LEU A 122 12.80 -5.18 -0.56
N ILE A 123 12.06 -4.31 0.13
CA ILE A 123 11.70 -4.49 1.55
C ILE A 123 10.19 -4.69 1.68
N VAL A 124 9.79 -5.74 2.40
CA VAL A 124 8.37 -6.01 2.69
C VAL A 124 7.99 -5.39 4.02
N GLN A 125 7.11 -4.39 3.99
CA GLN A 125 6.65 -3.72 5.22
C GLN A 125 5.39 -4.38 5.78
N PHE A 126 5.44 -4.72 7.07
CA PHE A 126 4.29 -5.17 7.83
C PHE A 126 3.84 -4.17 8.89
N CYS A 127 2.53 -4.12 9.14
CA CYS A 127 1.99 -3.66 10.41
C CYS A 127 1.61 -4.86 11.29
N ALA A 128 2.01 -4.82 12.55
CA ALA A 128 1.79 -5.88 13.52
C ALA A 128 1.77 -5.29 14.93
N ASN A 129 1.26 -6.08 15.88
CA ASN A 129 1.23 -5.79 17.31
C ASN A 129 1.41 -7.06 18.16
N ASP A 130 1.80 -8.17 17.53
CA ASP A 130 2.08 -9.45 18.17
C ASP A 130 3.43 -9.98 17.65
N PRO A 131 4.41 -10.27 18.54
CA PRO A 131 5.74 -10.72 18.13
C PRO A 131 5.75 -12.00 17.30
N LYS A 132 4.92 -12.98 17.64
CA LYS A 132 4.89 -14.27 16.95
C LYS A 132 4.31 -14.11 15.55
N VAL A 133 3.18 -13.41 15.43
CA VAL A 133 2.53 -13.13 14.14
C VAL A 133 3.43 -12.30 13.25
N PHE A 134 4.16 -11.33 13.80
CA PHE A 134 5.12 -10.54 13.04
C PHE A 134 6.28 -11.40 12.52
N LEU A 135 6.87 -12.25 13.37
CA LEU A 135 7.90 -13.20 12.96
C LEU A 135 7.40 -14.14 11.86
N ASP A 136 6.24 -14.75 12.05
CA ASP A 136 5.65 -15.68 11.09
C ASP A 136 5.44 -14.99 9.73
N ALA A 137 4.92 -13.76 9.72
CA ALA A 137 4.77 -12.97 8.50
C ALA A 137 6.12 -12.69 7.80
N CYS A 138 7.17 -12.39 8.56
CA CYS A 138 8.51 -12.16 8.02
C CYS A 138 9.11 -13.43 7.41
N ARG A 139 8.97 -14.58 8.08
CA ARG A 139 9.46 -15.87 7.59
C ARG A 139 8.75 -16.30 6.29
N LEU A 140 7.47 -15.95 6.13
CA LEU A 140 6.71 -16.25 4.91
C LEU A 140 7.24 -15.55 3.64
N VAL A 141 8.01 -14.47 3.78
CA VAL A 141 8.58 -13.73 2.64
C VAL A 141 10.09 -13.96 2.45
N GLU A 142 10.68 -14.87 3.23
CA GLU A 142 12.05 -15.34 3.00
C GLU A 142 12.20 -15.88 1.57
N GLY A 143 13.25 -15.42 0.87
CA GLY A 143 13.49 -15.76 -0.55
C GLY A 143 12.75 -14.88 -1.57
N TYR A 144 11.81 -14.03 -1.15
CA TYR A 144 11.06 -13.15 -2.06
C TYR A 144 11.54 -11.69 -2.04
N CYS A 145 12.29 -11.28 -1.03
CA CYS A 145 12.76 -9.91 -0.82
C CYS A 145 14.15 -9.87 -0.18
N ASP A 146 14.70 -8.67 0.03
CA ASP A 146 16.03 -8.43 0.59
C ASP A 146 15.97 -8.04 2.08
N GLY A 147 14.82 -7.59 2.54
CA GLY A 147 14.57 -7.30 3.95
C GLY A 147 13.08 -7.23 4.30
N VAL A 148 12.82 -7.11 5.59
CA VAL A 148 11.47 -6.87 6.15
C VAL A 148 11.47 -5.58 6.95
N ASP A 149 10.31 -4.95 7.08
CA ASP A 149 10.15 -3.70 7.83
C ASP A 149 8.95 -3.73 8.78
N LEU A 150 9.13 -3.18 9.97
CA LEU A 150 8.03 -2.93 10.91
C LEU A 150 7.54 -1.48 10.77
N ASN A 151 6.26 -1.31 10.43
CA ASN A 151 5.61 -0.01 10.42
C ASN A 151 5.27 0.45 11.85
N LEU A 152 5.93 1.52 12.30
CA LEU A 152 5.65 2.25 13.54
C LEU A 152 5.32 3.73 13.26
N GLY A 153 4.91 4.05 12.03
CA GLY A 153 4.73 5.43 11.56
C GLY A 153 3.33 5.77 11.04
N CYS A 154 2.45 4.79 10.82
CA CYS A 154 1.10 5.03 10.30
C CYS A 154 0.20 5.71 11.35
N PRO A 155 -0.31 6.93 11.11
CA PRO A 155 -1.11 7.66 12.09
C PRO A 155 -2.62 7.54 11.82
N GLN A 156 -3.02 6.69 10.87
CA GLN A 156 -4.41 6.57 10.40
C GLN A 156 -5.33 5.97 11.48
N MET A 157 -6.62 6.30 11.42
CA MET A 157 -7.58 5.80 12.40
C MET A 157 -7.72 4.27 12.39
N ILE A 158 -7.48 3.62 11.26
CA ILE A 158 -7.45 2.16 11.19
C ILE A 158 -6.29 1.57 12.00
N ALA A 159 -5.12 2.22 12.00
CA ALA A 159 -3.98 1.84 12.82
C ALA A 159 -4.26 2.06 14.32
N LYS A 160 -4.98 3.13 14.67
CA LYS A 160 -5.46 3.35 16.05
C LYS A 160 -6.36 2.21 16.51
N ARG A 161 -7.35 1.85 15.67
CA ARG A 161 -8.32 0.79 15.98
C ARG A 161 -7.66 -0.59 16.09
N GLY A 162 -6.67 -0.87 15.25
CA GLY A 162 -5.93 -2.13 15.27
C GLY A 162 -4.72 -2.14 16.22
N HIS A 163 -4.45 -1.05 16.93
CA HIS A 163 -3.30 -0.88 17.81
C HIS A 163 -1.95 -1.24 17.14
N TYR A 164 -1.67 -0.65 15.98
CA TYR A 164 -0.39 -0.79 15.28
C TYR A 164 0.10 0.56 14.73
N GLY A 165 1.24 0.60 14.06
CA GLY A 165 1.78 1.84 13.48
C GLY A 165 2.22 2.81 14.57
N ALA A 166 1.91 4.10 14.39
CA ALA A 166 2.33 5.15 15.34
C ALA A 166 1.63 5.06 16.72
N PHE A 167 0.69 4.13 16.91
CA PHE A 167 0.02 3.89 18.20
C PHE A 167 0.72 2.82 19.04
N LEU A 168 1.85 2.30 18.56
CA LEU A 168 2.75 1.47 19.35
C LEU A 168 3.93 2.26 19.92
N GLN A 169 4.10 3.53 19.56
CA GLN A 169 5.29 4.31 19.91
C GLN A 169 5.49 4.45 21.43
N GLU A 170 4.43 4.32 22.23
CA GLU A 170 4.49 4.27 23.70
C GLU A 170 4.73 2.86 24.27
N SER A 171 4.58 1.81 23.47
CA SER A 171 4.70 0.39 23.85
C SER A 171 6.10 -0.16 23.60
N HIS A 172 7.13 0.49 24.17
CA HIS A 172 8.54 0.17 23.90
C HIS A 172 8.90 -1.31 24.11
N GLU A 173 8.42 -1.94 25.19
CA GLU A 173 8.71 -3.36 25.45
C GLU A 173 8.17 -4.29 24.35
N LEU A 174 6.96 -4.00 23.85
CA LEU A 174 6.35 -4.76 22.77
C LEU A 174 7.14 -4.58 21.48
N ILE A 175 7.57 -3.36 21.16
CA ILE A 175 8.42 -3.07 20.01
C ILE A 175 9.74 -3.83 20.12
N SER A 176 10.45 -3.74 21.25
CA SER A 176 11.70 -4.48 21.48
C SER A 176 11.51 -5.98 21.30
N LYS A 177 10.42 -6.56 21.84
CA LYS A 177 10.10 -7.98 21.67
C LYS A 177 9.89 -8.34 20.20
N MET A 178 9.11 -7.56 19.45
CA MET A 178 8.89 -7.79 18.01
C MET A 178 10.19 -7.72 17.20
N VAL A 179 11.00 -6.68 17.42
CA VAL A 179 12.27 -6.47 16.71
C VAL A 179 13.28 -7.58 17.06
N SER A 180 13.44 -7.89 18.35
CA SER A 180 14.38 -8.91 18.83
C SER A 180 14.01 -10.30 18.34
N MET A 181 12.72 -10.62 18.27
CA MET A 181 12.25 -11.93 17.82
C MET A 181 12.54 -12.15 16.33
N VAL A 182 12.32 -11.14 15.48
CA VAL A 182 12.69 -11.19 14.05
C VAL A 182 14.21 -11.19 13.86
N TYR A 183 14.93 -10.41 14.66
CA TYR A 183 16.39 -10.41 14.64
C TYR A 183 16.96 -11.82 14.91
N LYS A 184 16.42 -12.52 15.91
CA LYS A 184 16.87 -13.87 16.31
C LYS A 184 16.46 -14.98 15.34
N HIS A 185 15.25 -14.94 14.79
CA HIS A 185 14.64 -16.13 14.17
C HIS A 185 14.18 -15.96 12.71
N CYS A 186 14.49 -14.84 12.07
CA CYS A 186 14.26 -14.61 10.64
C CYS A 186 15.60 -14.48 9.92
N ARG A 187 15.74 -15.03 8.72
CA ARG A 187 16.95 -14.86 7.89
C ARG A 187 17.11 -13.45 7.36
N LEU A 188 16.00 -12.75 7.15
CA LEU A 188 16.00 -11.41 6.56
C LEU A 188 16.45 -10.34 7.59
N PRO A 189 17.25 -9.33 7.17
CA PRO A 189 17.54 -8.16 7.97
C PRO A 189 16.27 -7.32 8.15
N LEU A 190 16.08 -6.79 9.37
CA LEU A 190 14.92 -5.99 9.75
C LEU A 190 15.25 -4.50 9.69
N SER A 191 14.41 -3.73 9.00
CA SER A 191 14.34 -2.28 9.16
C SER A 191 13.09 -1.87 9.95
N VAL A 192 13.06 -0.64 10.44
CA VAL A 192 11.88 -0.09 11.10
C VAL A 192 11.58 1.31 10.55
N LYS A 193 10.31 1.63 10.31
CA LYS A 193 9.88 2.97 9.90
C LYS A 193 9.09 3.67 11.00
N ILE A 194 9.61 4.79 11.51
CA ILE A 194 9.03 5.55 12.62
C ILE A 194 8.55 6.95 12.21
N ARG A 195 7.79 7.58 13.11
CA ARG A 195 7.61 9.03 13.20
C ARG A 195 8.39 9.56 14.40
N VAL A 196 8.73 10.85 14.39
CA VAL A 196 9.39 11.50 15.53
C VAL A 196 8.42 11.67 16.71
N LEU A 197 8.97 11.73 17.93
CA LEU A 197 8.20 11.96 19.16
C LEU A 197 8.11 13.46 19.47
N GLU A 198 7.71 13.81 20.70
CA GLU A 198 7.49 15.20 21.09
C GLU A 198 8.75 16.07 21.07
N ASP A 199 9.89 15.49 21.43
CA ASP A 199 11.19 16.15 21.46
C ASP A 199 12.31 15.24 20.92
N ILE A 200 13.45 15.87 20.61
CA ILE A 200 14.62 15.20 20.03
C ILE A 200 15.20 14.15 21.00
N PRO A 201 15.47 14.44 22.30
CA PRO A 201 15.96 13.45 23.24
C PRO A 201 15.10 12.18 23.35
N ALA A 202 13.77 12.33 23.45
CA ALA A 202 12.84 11.22 23.48
C ALA A 202 12.91 10.40 22.19
N THR A 203 12.99 11.07 21.05
CA THR A 203 13.10 10.42 19.74
C THR A 203 14.42 9.66 19.59
N ILE A 204 15.54 10.20 20.04
CA ILE A 204 16.84 9.51 20.04
C ILE A 204 16.80 8.27 20.94
N LYS A 205 16.24 8.38 22.15
CA LYS A 205 16.09 7.24 23.07
C LYS A 205 15.26 6.13 22.43
N TYR A 206 14.16 6.50 21.77
CA TYR A 206 13.30 5.57 21.05
C TYR A 206 14.03 4.88 19.89
N ALA A 207 14.79 5.65 19.10
CA ALA A 207 15.58 5.14 17.98
C ALA A 207 16.71 4.19 18.41
N LYS A 208 17.43 4.52 19.51
CA LYS A 208 18.46 3.65 20.09
C LYS A 208 17.88 2.33 20.58
N MET A 209 16.73 2.37 21.29
CA MET A 209 16.05 1.14 21.71
C MET A 209 15.73 0.21 20.53
N ILE A 210 15.28 0.76 19.40
CA ILE A 210 14.97 -0.02 18.19
C ILE A 210 16.25 -0.64 17.60
N GLN A 211 17.34 0.13 17.50
CA GLN A 211 18.64 -0.36 17.03
C GLN A 211 19.17 -1.47 17.95
N ASP A 212 19.18 -1.24 19.26
CA ASP A 212 19.72 -2.17 20.26
C ASP A 212 18.90 -3.46 20.34
N SER A 213 17.61 -3.41 19.94
CA SER A 213 16.76 -4.60 19.80
C SER A 213 17.06 -5.43 18.55
N GLY A 214 17.94 -4.96 17.65
CA GLY A 214 18.40 -5.71 16.47
C GLY A 214 17.90 -5.18 15.12
N ALA A 215 17.33 -3.98 15.05
CA ALA A 215 17.06 -3.34 13.76
C ALA A 215 18.38 -2.96 13.08
N SER A 216 18.46 -3.23 11.78
CA SER A 216 19.68 -3.04 10.96
C SER A 216 19.62 -1.78 10.09
N MET A 217 18.47 -1.10 10.04
CA MET A 217 18.26 0.18 9.34
C MET A 217 17.01 0.88 9.90
N LEU A 218 17.01 2.22 9.93
CA LEU A 218 15.89 3.01 10.43
C LEU A 218 15.42 4.05 9.40
N ALA A 219 14.14 4.03 9.03
CA ALA A 219 13.52 5.09 8.23
C ALA A 219 12.73 6.04 9.13
N VAL A 220 13.05 7.33 9.09
CA VAL A 220 12.46 8.34 10.00
C VAL A 220 11.61 9.32 9.20
N HIS A 221 10.31 9.35 9.50
CA HIS A 221 9.48 10.47 9.07
C HIS A 221 9.58 11.61 10.08
N GLY A 222 10.08 12.78 9.65
CA GLY A 222 10.26 13.98 10.50
C GLY A 222 8.97 14.66 10.98
N ARG A 223 7.84 13.96 11.05
CA ARG A 223 6.57 14.49 11.57
C ARG A 223 6.11 13.64 12.75
N LYS A 224 5.54 14.29 13.76
CA LYS A 224 4.86 13.65 14.88
C LYS A 224 3.64 12.86 14.43
N ARG A 225 3.13 11.96 15.27
CA ARG A 225 1.92 11.18 14.99
C ARG A 225 0.72 12.07 14.62
N ASP A 226 0.55 13.17 15.33
CA ASP A 226 -0.64 14.03 15.19
C ASP A 226 -0.55 15.03 14.02
N GLN A 227 0.65 15.17 13.44
CA GLN A 227 0.88 15.90 12.20
C GLN A 227 0.39 15.10 10.98
N LYS A 228 -0.93 15.10 10.78
CA LYS A 228 -1.63 14.37 9.71
C LYS A 228 -2.86 15.14 9.20
N GLY A 229 -3.34 14.77 8.00
CA GLY A 229 -4.55 15.38 7.44
C GLY A 229 -4.36 16.88 7.20
N GLN A 230 -5.23 17.70 7.80
CA GLN A 230 -5.11 19.17 7.72
C GLN A 230 -3.97 19.72 8.57
N ALA A 231 -3.57 19.01 9.63
CA ALA A 231 -2.48 19.41 10.52
C ALA A 231 -1.12 18.82 10.09
N THR A 232 -0.94 18.45 8.82
CA THR A 232 0.26 17.72 8.36
C THR A 232 1.55 18.53 8.56
N GLY A 233 1.55 19.83 8.26
CA GLY A 233 2.73 20.70 8.38
C GLY A 233 3.97 20.20 7.62
N LEU A 234 5.11 20.86 7.84
CA LEU A 234 6.40 20.42 7.33
C LEU A 234 7.00 19.32 8.21
N ALA A 235 7.71 18.39 7.59
CA ALA A 235 8.61 17.51 8.33
C ALA A 235 9.83 18.29 8.82
N ASP A 236 10.23 18.05 10.07
CA ASP A 236 11.40 18.63 10.70
C ASP A 236 12.61 17.71 10.49
N TRP A 237 13.53 18.16 9.66
CA TRP A 237 14.76 17.45 9.34
C TRP A 237 15.81 17.53 10.46
N SER A 238 15.68 18.46 11.42
CA SER A 238 16.61 18.55 12.56
C SER A 238 16.55 17.29 13.42
N TYR A 239 15.36 16.75 13.68
CA TYR A 239 15.19 15.47 14.37
C TYR A 239 15.92 14.33 13.66
N ILE A 240 15.82 14.30 12.32
CA ILE A 240 16.43 13.23 11.51
C ILE A 240 17.95 13.32 11.58
N ARG A 241 18.52 14.52 11.50
CA ARG A 241 19.95 14.77 11.68
C ARG A 241 20.45 14.25 13.03
N GLU A 242 19.77 14.63 14.11
CA GLU A 242 20.21 14.22 15.45
C GLU A 242 20.09 12.70 15.66
N ILE A 243 19.10 12.04 15.04
CA ILE A 243 19.02 10.57 15.02
C ILE A 243 20.18 9.97 14.22
N LYS A 244 20.50 10.51 13.03
CA LYS A 244 21.62 10.02 12.21
C LYS A 244 22.95 10.13 12.97
N ASN A 245 23.17 11.21 13.70
CA ASN A 245 24.37 11.39 14.54
C ASN A 245 24.43 10.41 15.72
N ALA A 246 23.28 9.97 16.24
CA ALA A 246 23.19 9.14 17.44
C ALA A 246 23.21 7.63 17.17
N LEU A 247 22.95 7.19 15.93
CA LEU A 247 22.87 5.78 15.53
C LEU A 247 24.08 5.33 14.72
N HIS A 248 24.37 4.04 14.77
CA HIS A 248 25.43 3.41 13.96
C HIS A 248 24.87 2.60 12.78
N ILE A 249 23.55 2.36 12.73
CA ILE A 249 22.86 1.77 11.59
C ILE A 249 22.50 2.85 10.54
N PRO A 250 22.26 2.47 9.27
CA PRO A 250 21.83 3.43 8.26
C PRO A 250 20.49 4.05 8.61
N VAL A 251 20.37 5.35 8.34
CA VAL A 251 19.16 6.15 8.54
C VAL A 251 18.67 6.66 7.20
N ILE A 252 17.37 6.52 6.94
CA ILE A 252 16.70 7.04 5.75
C ILE A 252 15.78 8.19 6.17
N ALA A 253 15.99 9.38 5.60
CA ALA A 253 15.09 10.52 5.84
C ALA A 253 13.79 10.38 5.04
N ASN A 254 12.65 10.74 5.65
CA ASN A 254 11.36 10.80 4.98
C ASN A 254 10.57 12.05 5.39
N GLY A 255 9.90 12.65 4.39
CA GLY A 255 9.09 13.86 4.56
C GLY A 255 9.69 15.05 3.79
N ASN A 256 8.81 15.83 3.16
CA ASN A 256 9.14 16.99 2.32
C ASN A 256 9.96 16.72 1.03
N ILE A 257 10.13 15.46 0.59
CA ILE A 257 10.82 15.15 -0.68
C ILE A 257 9.82 15.19 -1.84
N GLN A 258 9.70 16.34 -2.50
CA GLN A 258 8.72 16.61 -3.56
C GLN A 258 9.35 16.83 -4.93
N MET A 259 10.62 17.23 -4.97
CA MET A 259 11.39 17.50 -6.19
C MET A 259 12.79 16.90 -6.09
N LYS A 260 13.55 16.93 -7.19
CA LYS A 260 14.92 16.41 -7.23
C LYS A 260 15.84 17.18 -6.27
N ASP A 261 15.73 18.51 -6.20
CA ASP A 261 16.58 19.31 -5.32
C ASP A 261 16.35 19.04 -3.83
N ASP A 262 15.13 18.66 -3.44
CA ASP A 262 14.83 18.25 -2.06
C ASP A 262 15.65 17.02 -1.65
N VAL A 263 15.99 16.14 -2.60
CA VAL A 263 16.87 14.98 -2.34
C VAL A 263 18.25 15.45 -1.93
N THR A 264 18.87 16.30 -2.74
CA THR A 264 20.22 16.83 -2.50
C THR A 264 20.25 17.64 -1.21
N LYS A 265 19.28 18.53 -1.01
CA LYS A 265 19.16 19.37 0.17
C LYS A 265 18.99 18.53 1.44
N CYS A 266 18.10 17.53 1.42
CA CYS A 266 17.88 16.67 2.58
C CYS A 266 19.13 15.85 2.95
N LEU A 267 19.84 15.30 1.97
CA LEU A 267 21.10 14.59 2.19
C LEU A 267 22.15 15.49 2.85
N LEU A 268 22.33 16.70 2.33
CA LEU A 268 23.29 17.68 2.85
C LEU A 268 22.94 18.15 4.28
N GLU A 269 21.67 18.48 4.54
CA GLU A 269 21.25 19.03 5.82
C GLU A 269 21.21 17.99 6.95
N THR A 270 20.93 16.73 6.63
CA THR A 270 20.72 15.68 7.63
C THR A 270 21.86 14.68 7.76
N GLY A 271 22.73 14.56 6.75
CA GLY A 271 23.80 13.57 6.72
C GLY A 271 23.33 12.10 6.62
N VAL A 272 22.04 11.88 6.32
CA VAL A 272 21.47 10.53 6.19
C VAL A 272 22.03 9.74 5.01
N ASP A 273 21.89 8.42 5.08
CA ASP A 273 22.44 7.52 4.07
C ASP A 273 21.63 7.54 2.76
N ALA A 274 20.31 7.74 2.85
CA ALA A 274 19.41 7.91 1.70
C ALA A 274 18.16 8.73 2.06
N VAL A 275 17.40 9.11 1.03
CA VAL A 275 16.10 9.77 1.19
C VAL A 275 14.97 8.92 0.64
N MET A 276 13.82 9.02 1.29
CA MET A 276 12.60 8.33 0.93
C MET A 276 11.52 9.31 0.51
N SER A 277 11.01 9.17 -0.70
CA SER A 277 9.85 9.94 -1.19
C SER A 277 8.57 9.10 -1.16
N ALA A 278 7.44 9.78 -0.90
CA ALA A 278 6.11 9.19 -0.88
C ALA A 278 5.16 10.01 -1.78
N GLU A 279 4.62 11.13 -1.28
CA GLU A 279 3.65 11.92 -2.04
C GLU A 279 4.22 12.50 -3.35
N GLY A 280 5.51 12.89 -3.36
CA GLY A 280 6.18 13.47 -4.53
C GLY A 280 6.23 12.52 -5.72
N ILE A 281 6.74 11.29 -5.51
CA ILE A 281 6.83 10.27 -6.57
C ILE A 281 5.47 9.83 -7.13
N LEU A 282 4.38 9.97 -6.38
CA LEU A 282 3.03 9.66 -6.90
C LEU A 282 2.57 10.66 -7.97
N SER A 283 2.97 11.92 -7.83
CA SER A 283 2.62 12.99 -8.77
C SER A 283 3.68 13.20 -9.85
N ASN A 284 4.94 12.84 -9.54
CA ASN A 284 6.05 12.87 -10.45
C ASN A 284 6.89 11.59 -10.33
N PRO A 285 6.53 10.48 -11.02
CA PRO A 285 7.30 9.25 -10.97
C PRO A 285 8.77 9.39 -11.42
N SER A 286 9.11 10.42 -12.21
CA SER A 286 10.49 10.67 -12.65
C SER A 286 11.34 11.48 -11.67
N LEU A 287 10.80 11.84 -10.48
CA LEU A 287 11.44 12.68 -9.48
C LEU A 287 12.90 12.32 -9.20
N PHE A 288 13.23 11.03 -9.05
CA PHE A 288 14.59 10.60 -8.72
C PHE A 288 15.55 10.72 -9.90
N SER A 289 15.14 10.35 -11.11
CA SER A 289 15.97 10.48 -12.32
C SER A 289 16.25 11.93 -12.72
N GLY A 290 15.40 12.87 -12.30
CA GLY A 290 15.42 14.23 -12.85
C GLY A 290 14.98 14.30 -14.32
N MET A 291 14.55 13.19 -14.92
CA MET A 291 14.12 13.17 -16.32
C MET A 291 12.80 13.92 -16.47
N HIS A 292 12.76 14.85 -17.41
CA HIS A 292 11.58 15.66 -17.68
C HIS A 292 10.75 15.05 -18.81
N MET A 293 9.62 14.46 -18.44
CA MET A 293 8.61 14.03 -19.41
C MET A 293 7.72 15.22 -19.75
N LYS A 294 7.67 15.56 -21.05
CA LYS A 294 6.86 16.68 -21.55
C LYS A 294 5.38 16.52 -21.20
N PHE A 295 4.86 15.29 -21.20
CA PHE A 295 3.46 14.98 -20.91
C PHE A 295 3.34 13.93 -19.80
N ASN A 296 2.58 14.25 -18.75
CA ASN A 296 2.24 13.34 -17.66
C ASN A 296 1.46 12.11 -18.15
N CYS A 297 0.75 12.25 -19.28
CA CYS A 297 0.03 11.17 -19.94
C CYS A 297 0.99 10.09 -20.42
N SER A 298 2.21 10.44 -20.85
CA SER A 298 3.22 9.46 -21.27
C SER A 298 3.63 8.55 -20.10
N ILE A 299 3.84 9.11 -18.91
CA ILE A 299 4.11 8.33 -17.69
C ILE A 299 2.90 7.49 -17.30
N ALA A 300 1.69 8.04 -17.44
CA ALA A 300 0.46 7.29 -17.16
C ALA A 300 0.30 6.08 -18.12
N GLN A 301 0.63 6.23 -19.40
CA GLN A 301 0.64 5.13 -20.37
C GLN A 301 1.65 4.06 -19.98
N GLU A 302 2.88 4.44 -19.64
CA GLU A 302 3.89 3.48 -19.18
C GLU A 302 3.44 2.71 -17.94
N TYR A 303 2.78 3.39 -17.00
CA TYR A 303 2.17 2.73 -15.86
C TYR A 303 1.08 1.75 -16.29
N LEU A 304 0.21 2.12 -17.23
CA LEU A 304 -0.85 1.23 -17.73
C LEU A 304 -0.28 -0.02 -18.42
N ASP A 305 0.83 0.10 -19.16
CA ASP A 305 1.52 -1.05 -19.75
C ASP A 305 2.04 -2.01 -18.68
N LEU A 306 2.64 -1.47 -17.61
CA LEU A 306 3.06 -2.27 -16.45
C LEU A 306 1.86 -2.85 -15.68
N ALA A 307 0.75 -2.12 -15.61
CA ALA A 307 -0.47 -2.58 -14.96
C ALA A 307 -1.13 -3.73 -15.74
N GLU A 308 -1.09 -3.74 -17.07
CA GLU A 308 -1.54 -4.88 -17.89
C GLU A 308 -0.69 -6.12 -17.61
N LYS A 309 0.64 -5.93 -17.50
CA LYS A 309 1.59 -7.01 -17.21
C LYS A 309 1.40 -7.58 -15.80
N TYR A 310 1.36 -6.73 -14.78
CA TYR A 310 1.43 -7.14 -13.38
C TYR A 310 0.08 -7.18 -12.65
N LYS A 311 -1.00 -6.75 -13.33
CA LYS A 311 -2.40 -6.89 -12.89
C LYS A 311 -2.67 -6.37 -11.47
N PRO A 312 -2.31 -5.12 -11.13
CA PRO A 312 -2.65 -4.54 -9.84
C PRO A 312 -4.17 -4.36 -9.72
N CYS A 313 -4.62 -4.07 -8.50
CA CYS A 313 -6.04 -3.80 -8.27
C CYS A 313 -6.50 -2.51 -8.97
N THR A 314 -7.75 -2.49 -9.41
CA THR A 314 -8.33 -1.30 -10.08
C THR A 314 -8.30 -0.05 -9.20
N SER A 315 -8.32 -0.18 -7.87
CA SER A 315 -8.17 0.96 -6.95
C SER A 315 -6.80 1.61 -7.08
N ALA A 316 -5.72 0.83 -7.14
CA ALA A 316 -4.36 1.33 -7.36
C ALA A 316 -4.26 2.04 -8.71
N ILE A 317 -4.70 1.39 -9.80
CA ILE A 317 -4.64 1.98 -11.15
C ILE A 317 -5.31 3.35 -11.18
N ARG A 318 -6.56 3.43 -10.69
CA ARG A 318 -7.32 4.68 -10.62
C ARG A 318 -6.60 5.73 -9.78
N ALA A 319 -6.02 5.33 -8.65
CA ALA A 319 -5.29 6.24 -7.79
C ALA A 319 -4.07 6.84 -8.50
N HIS A 320 -3.29 6.02 -9.22
CA HIS A 320 -2.16 6.49 -10.02
C HIS A 320 -2.59 7.43 -11.14
N MET A 321 -3.68 7.14 -11.86
CA MET A 321 -4.22 8.07 -12.87
C MET A 321 -4.58 9.44 -12.26
N PHE A 322 -5.22 9.46 -11.08
CA PHE A 322 -5.55 10.71 -10.39
C PHE A 322 -4.34 11.46 -9.84
N ARG A 323 -3.23 10.77 -9.54
CA ARG A 323 -2.03 11.37 -8.97
C ARG A 323 -1.08 11.89 -10.05
N ILE A 324 -0.80 11.08 -11.07
CA ILE A 324 0.09 11.41 -12.18
C ILE A 324 -0.54 12.52 -13.04
N CYS A 325 -1.80 12.35 -13.44
CA CYS A 325 -2.51 13.29 -14.31
C CYS A 325 -3.36 14.30 -13.52
N HIS A 326 -3.03 14.55 -12.24
CA HIS A 326 -3.88 15.33 -11.33
C HIS A 326 -4.35 16.66 -11.92
N TYR A 327 -3.40 17.48 -12.37
CA TYR A 327 -3.67 18.83 -12.86
C TYR A 327 -4.37 18.82 -14.22
N SER A 328 -4.01 17.91 -15.12
CA SER A 328 -4.70 17.77 -16.41
C SER A 328 -6.14 17.32 -16.22
N LEU A 329 -6.41 16.38 -15.31
CA LEU A 329 -7.77 15.97 -14.98
C LEU A 329 -8.57 17.09 -14.28
N LEU A 330 -7.93 18.06 -13.62
CA LEU A 330 -8.64 19.24 -13.13
C LEU A 330 -9.08 20.15 -14.30
N GLN A 331 -8.30 20.24 -15.38
CA GLN A 331 -8.66 21.02 -16.56
C GLN A 331 -9.71 20.33 -17.46
N HIS A 332 -9.82 19.01 -17.37
CA HIS A 332 -10.82 18.24 -18.12
C HIS A 332 -11.79 17.48 -17.18
N PRO A 333 -12.81 18.17 -16.62
CA PRO A 333 -13.76 17.60 -15.66
C PRO A 333 -14.51 16.36 -16.16
N ASP A 334 -14.78 16.27 -17.46
CA ASP A 334 -15.45 15.15 -18.12
C ASP A 334 -14.59 13.87 -18.05
N LEU A 335 -13.30 13.98 -18.36
CA LEU A 335 -12.33 12.88 -18.27
C LEU A 335 -12.07 12.48 -16.81
N ARG A 336 -12.03 13.46 -15.90
CA ARG A 336 -11.94 13.22 -14.44
C ARG A 336 -13.13 12.45 -13.89
N ALA A 337 -14.34 12.82 -14.30
CA ALA A 337 -15.56 12.13 -13.91
C ALA A 337 -15.57 10.70 -14.46
N SER A 338 -15.15 10.52 -15.72
CA SER A 338 -15.04 9.20 -16.36
C SER A 338 -14.03 8.31 -15.64
N THR A 339 -12.84 8.82 -15.32
CA THR A 339 -11.79 8.11 -14.55
C THR A 339 -12.31 7.56 -13.21
N SER A 340 -13.27 8.27 -12.59
CA SER A 340 -13.89 7.86 -11.32
C SER A 340 -14.85 6.66 -11.44
N CYS A 341 -15.19 6.24 -12.66
CA CYS A 341 -16.28 5.30 -12.95
C CYS A 341 -15.83 4.07 -13.74
N VAL A 342 -14.75 4.16 -14.49
CA VAL A 342 -14.20 3.05 -15.29
C VAL A 342 -13.56 1.97 -14.43
N PHE A 343 -13.50 0.74 -14.94
CA PHE A 343 -12.91 -0.41 -14.24
C PHE A 343 -11.83 -1.15 -15.04
N PRO A 344 -12.05 -1.55 -16.31
CA PRO A 344 -11.03 -2.26 -17.07
C PRO A 344 -9.90 -1.31 -17.49
N ILE A 345 -8.70 -1.87 -17.65
CA ILE A 345 -7.49 -1.09 -18.00
C ILE A 345 -7.65 -0.41 -19.37
N SER A 346 -8.34 -1.06 -20.32
CA SER A 346 -8.64 -0.48 -21.64
C SER A 346 -9.40 0.84 -21.55
N GLU A 347 -10.41 0.94 -20.68
CA GLU A 347 -11.17 2.18 -20.47
C GLU A 347 -10.31 3.29 -19.83
N PHE A 348 -9.37 2.93 -18.94
CA PHE A 348 -8.38 3.91 -18.45
C PHE A 348 -7.50 4.40 -19.60
N ARG A 349 -7.05 3.49 -20.47
CA ARG A 349 -6.19 3.81 -21.61
C ARG A 349 -6.89 4.74 -22.60
N GLU A 350 -8.17 4.52 -22.90
CA GLU A 350 -8.98 5.41 -23.72
C GLU A 350 -9.05 6.83 -23.14
N ILE A 351 -9.27 6.94 -21.82
CA ILE A 351 -9.29 8.24 -21.14
C ILE A 351 -7.93 8.94 -21.22
N ILE A 352 -6.83 8.23 -20.99
CA ILE A 352 -5.49 8.82 -21.06
C ILE A 352 -5.10 9.19 -22.49
N ASN A 353 -5.50 8.41 -23.50
CA ASN A 353 -5.31 8.77 -24.91
C ASN A 353 -6.04 10.07 -25.27
N GLU A 354 -7.30 10.21 -24.83
CA GLU A 354 -8.07 11.42 -25.06
C GLU A 354 -7.51 12.62 -24.28
N LEU A 355 -7.05 12.40 -23.05
CA LEU A 355 -6.36 13.41 -22.25
C LEU A 355 -5.07 13.88 -22.95
N GLU A 356 -4.28 12.94 -23.48
CA GLU A 356 -3.05 13.22 -24.22
C GLU A 356 -3.33 14.02 -25.50
N ARG A 357 -4.38 13.67 -26.26
CA ARG A 357 -4.80 14.41 -27.45
C ARG A 357 -5.12 15.87 -27.12
N ARG A 358 -5.97 16.11 -26.11
CA ARG A 358 -6.37 17.47 -25.70
C ARG A 358 -5.18 18.28 -25.17
N THR A 359 -4.36 17.69 -24.31
CA THR A 359 -3.17 18.36 -23.76
C THR A 359 -2.12 18.68 -24.83
N LYS A 360 -1.96 17.84 -25.86
CA LYS A 360 -1.10 18.16 -27.01
C LYS A 360 -1.65 19.33 -27.83
N GLU A 361 -2.95 19.36 -28.10
CA GLU A 361 -3.59 20.49 -28.79
C GLU A 361 -3.40 21.81 -28.03
N GLU A 362 -3.58 21.80 -26.71
CA GLU A 362 -3.34 22.96 -25.84
C GLU A 362 -1.86 23.38 -25.81
N ALA A 363 -0.95 22.41 -25.77
CA ALA A 363 0.49 22.67 -25.82
C ALA A 363 0.94 23.23 -27.18
N HIS A 364 0.28 22.85 -28.28
CA HIS A 364 0.55 23.41 -29.61
C HIS A 364 0.01 24.84 -29.77
N ASN A 365 -1.10 25.15 -29.12
CA ASN A 365 -1.76 26.46 -29.18
C ASN A 365 -1.19 27.49 -28.19
N THR A 366 -0.22 27.09 -27.37
CA THR A 366 0.50 27.99 -26.46
C THR A 366 1.87 28.29 -27.05
N GLU A 367 2.37 29.54 -26.92
CA GLU A 367 3.76 29.94 -27.29
C GLU A 367 4.84 29.25 -26.42
N TRP A 368 4.48 28.16 -25.75
CA TRP A 368 5.35 27.35 -24.93
C TRP A 368 6.07 26.29 -25.78
N VAL A 369 6.61 26.72 -26.92
CA VAL A 369 7.29 25.88 -27.90
C VAL A 369 8.73 26.36 -27.99
N ASN A 370 9.58 25.77 -27.14
CA ASN A 370 11.03 25.50 -27.35
C ASN A 370 12.06 26.09 -26.37
N GLU A 371 11.76 27.04 -25.47
CA GLU A 371 12.84 27.62 -24.62
C GLU A 371 12.69 27.46 -23.09
N ALA A 372 11.50 27.15 -22.54
CA ALA A 372 11.27 27.35 -21.11
C ALA A 372 11.19 26.07 -20.25
N TRP A 373 12.21 25.20 -20.28
CA TRP A 373 12.43 24.21 -19.19
C TRP A 373 13.87 24.17 -18.72
N ASN A 374 14.83 24.08 -19.65
CA ASN A 374 16.23 24.14 -19.29
C ASN A 374 16.61 25.53 -18.75
N ASP A 375 15.94 26.61 -19.18
CA ASP A 375 16.12 27.92 -18.56
C ASP A 375 15.36 28.06 -17.23
N ILE A 376 14.16 27.46 -17.09
CA ILE A 376 13.41 27.48 -15.82
C ILE A 376 14.13 26.70 -14.71
N ILE A 377 14.85 25.61 -15.06
CA ILE A 377 15.61 24.79 -14.11
C ILE A 377 17.09 25.21 -14.03
N GLY A 378 17.73 25.47 -15.16
CA GLY A 378 19.14 25.87 -15.26
C GLY A 378 19.41 27.30 -14.81
N THR A 379 18.38 28.15 -14.82
CA THR A 379 18.34 29.42 -14.09
C THR A 379 17.20 29.42 -13.10
N LEU A 380 17.04 28.41 -12.24
CA LEU A 380 16.18 28.59 -11.05
C LEU A 380 16.68 29.85 -10.34
N PRO A 381 16.02 31.01 -10.47
CA PRO A 381 16.21 32.05 -9.48
C PRO A 381 15.61 31.46 -8.21
N GLU A 382 15.81 32.10 -7.07
CA GLU A 382 15.07 31.78 -5.86
C GLU A 382 13.56 31.87 -6.14
N TYR A 383 12.92 30.79 -6.62
CA TYR A 383 11.48 30.65 -6.56
C TYR A 383 11.17 30.73 -5.07
N SER A 384 10.57 31.84 -4.69
CA SER A 384 10.26 32.16 -3.29
C SER A 384 9.42 31.06 -2.64
N SER A 385 8.68 30.26 -3.43
CA SER A 385 7.92 29.09 -2.96
C SER A 385 7.60 28.03 -4.03
N LEU A 386 7.35 26.79 -3.60
CA LEU A 386 6.81 25.68 -4.40
C LEU A 386 5.47 26.00 -5.11
N VAL A 387 4.69 26.92 -4.56
CA VAL A 387 3.37 27.31 -5.08
C VAL A 387 3.53 28.04 -6.41
N GLU A 388 4.47 28.97 -6.48
CA GLU A 388 4.75 29.76 -7.67
C GLU A 388 5.19 28.88 -8.85
N LEU A 389 6.01 27.86 -8.58
CA LEU A 389 6.39 26.85 -9.57
C LEU A 389 5.16 26.11 -10.13
N ILE A 390 4.25 25.68 -9.26
CA ILE A 390 3.05 24.91 -9.67
C ILE A 390 2.11 25.75 -10.54
N GLU A 391 1.96 27.03 -10.24
CA GLU A 391 1.08 27.95 -10.98
C GLU A 391 1.61 28.28 -12.36
N LYS A 392 2.92 28.49 -12.49
CA LYS A 392 3.57 28.83 -13.76
C LYS A 392 3.82 27.62 -14.67
N THR A 393 3.87 26.41 -14.10
CA THR A 393 4.11 25.19 -14.87
C THR A 393 2.82 24.69 -15.55
N PRO A 394 2.85 24.34 -16.85
CA PRO A 394 1.69 23.77 -17.52
C PRO A 394 1.08 22.55 -16.82
N HIS A 395 -0.23 22.34 -16.97
CA HIS A 395 -0.95 21.26 -16.26
C HIS A 395 -0.64 19.86 -16.80
N TRP A 396 -0.09 19.77 -18.01
CA TRP A 396 0.31 18.52 -18.65
C TRP A 396 1.68 18.01 -18.21
N ILE A 397 2.38 18.70 -17.31
CA ILE A 397 3.68 18.26 -16.79
C ILE A 397 3.49 17.62 -15.41
N CYS A 398 4.29 16.59 -15.11
CA CYS A 398 4.38 16.02 -13.78
C CYS A 398 4.99 17.06 -12.82
N LYS A 399 4.24 17.44 -11.78
CA LYS A 399 4.67 18.44 -10.81
C LYS A 399 4.23 18.07 -9.39
N PRO A 400 4.91 18.58 -8.35
CA PRO A 400 4.57 18.30 -6.96
C PRO A 400 3.11 18.54 -6.65
N TYR A 401 2.53 17.69 -5.79
CA TYR A 401 1.22 17.95 -5.22
C TYR A 401 1.36 18.77 -3.94
N VAL A 402 0.97 20.03 -4.01
CA VAL A 402 0.80 20.86 -2.79
C VAL A 402 -0.59 20.62 -2.24
N ARG A 403 -0.66 20.13 -1.01
CA ARG A 403 -1.91 20.01 -0.27
C ARG A 403 -2.39 21.43 0.06
N PRO A 404 -3.59 21.84 -0.39
CA PRO A 404 -4.15 23.12 0.00
C PRO A 404 -4.33 23.15 1.52
N ALA A 405 -3.84 24.20 2.17
CA ALA A 405 -4.11 24.45 3.57
C ALA A 405 -5.55 24.99 3.70
N THR A 406 -6.28 24.53 4.72
CA THR A 406 -7.64 24.95 5.10
C THR A 406 -8.71 25.04 3.98
N ARG A 407 -9.94 25.42 4.34
CA ARG A 407 -11.03 25.64 3.37
C ARG A 407 -11.03 27.07 2.82
N GLU A 408 -10.38 27.99 3.54
CA GLU A 408 -10.27 29.41 3.21
C GLU A 408 -9.08 29.68 2.28
N GLU A 409 -7.93 29.02 2.47
CA GLU A 409 -6.79 29.20 1.54
C GLU A 409 -6.99 28.42 0.22
N LEU A 410 -7.89 27.42 0.20
CA LEU A 410 -8.38 26.75 -1.01
C LEU A 410 -8.99 27.71 -2.04
N ASP A 411 -9.55 28.83 -1.61
CA ASP A 411 -10.11 29.85 -2.50
C ASP A 411 -9.02 30.82 -3.02
N ASN A 412 -7.81 30.81 -2.44
CA ASN A 412 -6.73 31.77 -2.71
C ASN A 412 -5.42 31.20 -3.29
N GLN A 413 -5.08 29.91 -3.10
CA GLN A 413 -3.68 29.42 -3.32
C GLN A 413 -3.44 28.44 -4.48
N SER A 414 -4.46 28.04 -5.25
CA SER A 414 -4.13 27.34 -6.50
C SER A 414 -5.08 27.69 -7.64
N VAL A 415 -4.52 28.39 -8.63
CA VAL A 415 -5.19 28.77 -9.88
C VAL A 415 -5.93 27.59 -10.50
N ASN A 416 -5.35 26.38 -10.48
CA ASN A 416 -6.00 25.19 -11.03
C ASN A 416 -7.29 24.75 -10.29
N TYR A 417 -7.31 24.79 -8.94
CA TYR A 417 -8.53 24.42 -8.21
C TYR A 417 -9.58 25.53 -8.25
N LYS A 418 -9.15 26.80 -8.20
CA LYS A 418 -10.04 27.95 -8.36
C LYS A 418 -10.70 27.91 -9.74
N ASN A 419 -9.89 27.78 -10.80
CA ASN A 419 -10.38 27.65 -12.17
C ASN A 419 -11.29 26.42 -12.32
N PHE A 420 -10.94 25.26 -11.77
CA PHE A 420 -11.84 24.10 -11.79
C PHE A 420 -13.18 24.40 -11.13
N ARG A 421 -13.19 25.02 -9.94
CA ARG A 421 -14.41 25.36 -9.21
C ARG A 421 -15.25 26.39 -9.94
N ASP A 422 -14.61 27.39 -10.53
CA ASP A 422 -15.28 28.47 -11.26
C ASP A 422 -15.81 27.97 -12.60
N ASN A 423 -15.02 27.19 -13.35
CA ASN A 423 -15.48 26.50 -14.57
C ASN A 423 -16.65 25.56 -14.25
N LYS A 424 -16.56 24.76 -13.19
CA LYS A 424 -17.67 23.88 -12.80
C LYS A 424 -18.89 24.66 -12.32
N ARG A 425 -18.70 25.83 -11.71
CA ARG A 425 -19.80 26.73 -11.30
C ARG A 425 -20.48 27.33 -12.53
N ALA A 426 -19.71 27.84 -13.49
CA ALA A 426 -20.19 28.39 -14.75
C ALA A 426 -20.92 27.34 -15.58
N GLU A 427 -20.38 26.12 -15.68
CA GLU A 427 -21.02 24.99 -16.35
C GLU A 427 -22.37 24.64 -15.69
N LEU A 428 -22.40 24.56 -14.34
CA LEU A 428 -23.65 24.32 -13.61
C LEU A 428 -24.67 25.44 -13.79
N GLU A 429 -24.22 26.70 -13.88
CA GLU A 429 -25.09 27.86 -14.13
C GLU A 429 -25.66 27.84 -15.54
N LYS A 430 -24.84 27.53 -16.53
CA LYS A 430 -25.28 27.32 -17.91
C LYS A 430 -26.34 26.22 -18.00
N LEU A 431 -26.08 25.06 -17.38
CA LEU A 431 -27.05 23.96 -17.30
C LEU A 431 -28.34 24.36 -16.57
N CYS A 432 -28.25 25.16 -15.50
CA CYS A 432 -29.44 25.70 -14.82
C CYS A 432 -30.28 26.56 -15.75
N ASN A 433 -29.63 27.46 -16.50
CA ASN A 433 -30.29 28.37 -17.43
C ASN A 433 -30.93 27.61 -18.61
N GLU A 434 -30.25 26.60 -19.14
CA GLU A 434 -30.74 25.80 -20.27
C GLU A 434 -31.87 24.85 -19.88
N THR A 435 -31.83 24.27 -18.67
CA THR A 435 -32.79 23.22 -18.26
C THR A 435 -33.90 23.70 -17.34
N GLY A 436 -33.81 24.92 -16.81
CA GLY A 436 -34.71 25.47 -15.79
C GLY A 436 -34.62 24.78 -14.42
N LEU A 437 -33.64 23.90 -14.21
CA LEU A 437 -33.50 23.12 -12.98
C LEU A 437 -32.57 23.80 -11.99
N SER A 438 -32.86 23.62 -10.70
CA SER A 438 -31.95 24.09 -9.65
C SER A 438 -30.59 23.36 -9.69
N LYS A 439 -29.52 24.04 -9.26
CA LYS A 439 -28.17 23.47 -9.11
C LYS A 439 -28.19 22.13 -8.35
N ARG A 440 -29.06 22.00 -7.34
CA ARG A 440 -29.23 20.77 -6.55
C ARG A 440 -29.83 19.63 -7.39
N GLN A 441 -30.81 19.91 -8.24
CA GLN A 441 -31.44 18.91 -9.11
C GLN A 441 -30.47 18.41 -10.19
N ILE A 442 -29.71 19.32 -10.81
CA ILE A 442 -28.68 18.96 -11.80
C ILE A 442 -27.61 18.07 -11.16
N ARG A 443 -27.04 18.46 -10.01
CA ARG A 443 -26.07 17.63 -9.28
C ARG A 443 -26.64 16.26 -8.89
N LYS A 444 -27.93 16.19 -8.53
CA LYS A 444 -28.61 14.91 -8.23
C LYS A 444 -28.75 14.04 -9.49
N ARG A 445 -29.00 14.64 -10.66
CA ARG A 445 -29.06 13.95 -11.95
C ARG A 445 -27.68 13.49 -12.43
N GLU A 446 -26.65 14.33 -12.35
CA GLU A 446 -25.26 13.93 -12.61
C GLU A 446 -24.84 12.76 -11.71
N LYS A 447 -25.14 12.85 -10.40
CA LYS A 447 -24.87 11.75 -9.46
C LYS A 447 -25.61 10.47 -9.82
N ARG A 448 -26.86 10.56 -10.30
CA ARG A 448 -27.64 9.40 -10.78
C ARG A 448 -27.05 8.83 -12.07
N GLN A 449 -26.62 9.64 -13.02
CA GLN A 449 -25.94 9.17 -14.24
C GLN A 449 -24.61 8.48 -13.90
N ILE A 450 -23.83 9.03 -12.97
CA ILE A 450 -22.59 8.40 -12.46
C ILE A 450 -22.91 7.06 -11.78
N GLN A 451 -23.96 7.02 -10.94
CA GLN A 451 -24.42 5.78 -10.31
C GLN A 451 -24.92 4.76 -11.33
N GLN A 452 -25.63 5.20 -12.36
CA GLN A 452 -26.11 4.36 -13.46
C GLN A 452 -24.94 3.81 -14.26
N LYS A 453 -23.93 4.62 -14.61
CA LYS A 453 -22.68 4.15 -15.24
C LYS A 453 -21.94 3.12 -14.37
N ARG A 454 -21.86 3.33 -13.06
CA ARG A 454 -21.31 2.33 -12.11
C ARG A 454 -22.14 1.04 -12.04
N TYR A 455 -23.42 1.09 -12.39
CA TYR A 455 -24.32 -0.06 -12.44
C TYR A 455 -24.25 -0.78 -13.80
N LEU A 456 -24.05 -0.01 -14.89
CA LEU A 456 -23.84 -0.49 -16.25
C LEU A 456 -22.49 -1.19 -16.42
N ASN A 457 -21.47 -0.73 -15.68
CA ASN A 457 -20.24 -1.50 -15.43
C ASN A 457 -20.59 -2.66 -14.50
N LYS A 458 -21.14 -3.72 -15.10
CA LYS A 458 -21.85 -4.81 -14.46
C LYS A 458 -21.13 -5.29 -13.20
N ARG A 459 -21.82 -5.22 -12.04
CA ARG A 459 -21.61 -6.28 -11.03
C ARG A 459 -21.86 -7.58 -11.77
N GLN A 460 -20.89 -8.50 -11.76
CA GLN A 460 -21.08 -9.84 -12.30
C GLN A 460 -22.44 -10.35 -11.81
N HIS A 461 -23.37 -10.58 -12.75
CA HIS A 461 -24.68 -11.09 -12.40
C HIS A 461 -24.50 -12.57 -12.10
N TYR A 462 -24.49 -12.89 -10.81
CA TYR A 462 -24.50 -14.26 -10.35
C TYR A 462 -25.95 -14.75 -10.42
N PRO A 463 -26.24 -15.87 -11.11
CA PRO A 463 -27.57 -16.45 -11.07
C PRO A 463 -27.94 -16.79 -9.62
N SER A 464 -29.23 -16.79 -9.28
CA SER A 464 -29.66 -17.21 -7.95
C SER A 464 -29.43 -18.71 -7.78
N CYS A 465 -28.82 -19.10 -6.67
CA CYS A 465 -28.69 -20.49 -6.28
C CYS A 465 -30.07 -21.14 -6.20
N GLU A 466 -30.29 -22.18 -7.00
CA GLU A 466 -31.58 -22.89 -7.06
C GLU A 466 -32.05 -23.40 -5.68
N ASN A 467 -31.11 -23.64 -4.76
CA ASN A 467 -31.40 -24.18 -3.43
C ASN A 467 -31.56 -23.13 -2.31
N CYS A 468 -30.94 -21.96 -2.42
CA CYS A 468 -30.95 -20.99 -1.30
C CYS A 468 -31.04 -19.53 -1.71
N GLN A 469 -31.24 -19.26 -2.99
CA GLN A 469 -31.35 -17.93 -3.61
C GLN A 469 -30.14 -16.99 -3.45
N LEU A 470 -29.10 -17.39 -2.71
CA LEU A 470 -27.81 -16.69 -2.67
C LEU A 470 -27.11 -16.75 -4.04
N PRO A 471 -26.18 -15.84 -4.36
CA PRO A 471 -25.39 -15.88 -5.60
C PRO A 471 -24.77 -17.27 -5.88
N ALA A 472 -25.15 -17.87 -7.00
CA ALA A 472 -24.60 -19.13 -7.52
C ALA A 472 -23.21 -18.91 -8.09
N GLY A 473 -22.38 -19.97 -8.14
CA GLY A 473 -21.09 -19.88 -8.82
C GLY A 473 -21.28 -19.81 -10.33
N LEU A 474 -20.64 -18.85 -11.01
CA LEU A 474 -20.78 -18.62 -12.46
C LEU A 474 -20.50 -19.86 -13.31
N ASN A 475 -19.61 -20.75 -12.86
CA ASN A 475 -19.23 -21.98 -13.56
C ASN A 475 -19.72 -23.24 -12.84
N CYS A 476 -20.63 -23.10 -11.87
CA CYS A 476 -21.21 -24.23 -11.17
C CYS A 476 -22.10 -25.01 -12.13
N HIS A 477 -21.83 -26.31 -12.31
CA HIS A 477 -22.60 -27.14 -13.24
C HIS A 477 -24.08 -27.27 -12.85
N ASN A 478 -24.38 -27.12 -11.55
CA ASN A 478 -25.74 -27.25 -11.02
C ASN A 478 -26.37 -25.89 -10.68
N GLY A 479 -25.80 -24.76 -11.09
CA GLY A 479 -26.38 -23.44 -10.78
C GLY A 479 -26.48 -23.13 -9.28
N LEU A 480 -25.69 -23.79 -8.43
CA LEU A 480 -25.74 -23.65 -6.97
C LEU A 480 -24.68 -22.66 -6.47
N CYS A 481 -24.90 -22.09 -5.28
CA CYS A 481 -23.81 -21.41 -4.55
C CYS A 481 -22.77 -22.44 -4.07
N LYS A 482 -21.57 -21.99 -3.75
CA LYS A 482 -20.48 -22.88 -3.29
C LYS A 482 -20.89 -23.81 -2.14
N ARG A 483 -21.74 -23.34 -1.21
CA ARG A 483 -22.22 -24.14 -0.07
C ARG A 483 -23.22 -25.22 -0.50
N CYS A 484 -24.23 -24.86 -1.28
CA CYS A 484 -25.24 -25.79 -1.77
C CYS A 484 -24.63 -26.79 -2.75
N CYS A 485 -23.73 -26.34 -3.63
CA CYS A 485 -22.98 -27.19 -4.55
C CYS A 485 -22.11 -28.21 -3.79
N LYS A 486 -21.43 -27.79 -2.72
CA LYS A 486 -20.65 -28.71 -1.86
C LYS A 486 -21.54 -29.81 -1.28
N TRP A 487 -22.73 -29.44 -0.79
CA TRP A 487 -23.68 -30.39 -0.22
C TRP A 487 -24.17 -31.38 -1.28
N GLU A 488 -24.59 -30.90 -2.45
CA GLU A 488 -25.03 -31.74 -3.55
C GLU A 488 -23.95 -32.70 -4.04
N CYS A 489 -22.75 -32.18 -4.29
CA CYS A 489 -21.62 -32.98 -4.75
C CYS A 489 -21.28 -34.10 -3.76
N LEU A 490 -21.46 -33.83 -2.46
CA LEU A 490 -21.21 -34.78 -1.38
C LEU A 490 -22.31 -35.84 -1.21
N HIS A 491 -23.57 -35.55 -1.56
CA HIS A 491 -24.70 -36.48 -1.39
C HIS A 491 -25.03 -37.27 -2.65
N LYS A 492 -24.98 -36.61 -3.80
CA LYS A 492 -25.30 -37.21 -5.10
C LYS A 492 -24.08 -37.80 -5.80
N GLY A 493 -22.90 -37.71 -5.17
CA GLY A 493 -21.65 -38.22 -5.75
C GLY A 493 -21.27 -37.50 -7.04
N LEU A 494 -21.39 -36.17 -7.06
CA LEU A 494 -21.11 -35.37 -8.25
C LEU A 494 -19.79 -34.62 -8.11
N ASN A 495 -19.15 -34.35 -9.24
CA ASN A 495 -18.00 -33.44 -9.34
C ASN A 495 -18.47 -32.06 -9.79
N CYS A 496 -17.84 -31.00 -9.29
CA CYS A 496 -18.07 -29.65 -9.79
C CYS A 496 -16.76 -28.96 -10.11
N LYS A 497 -16.44 -28.85 -11.41
CA LYS A 497 -15.26 -28.11 -11.89
C LYS A 497 -15.32 -26.63 -11.48
N GLY A 498 -16.49 -26.01 -11.51
CA GLY A 498 -16.66 -24.58 -11.18
C GLY A 498 -16.34 -24.21 -9.74
N HIS A 499 -16.58 -25.11 -8.78
CA HIS A 499 -16.23 -24.90 -7.37
C HIS A 499 -15.01 -25.74 -6.91
N ASN A 500 -14.41 -26.47 -7.84
CA ASN A 500 -13.31 -27.41 -7.62
C ASN A 500 -13.63 -28.46 -6.54
N PHE A 501 -14.81 -29.07 -6.63
CA PHE A 501 -15.23 -30.18 -5.78
C PHE A 501 -15.02 -31.50 -6.51
N ASN A 502 -14.23 -32.39 -5.90
CA ASN A 502 -13.97 -33.74 -6.39
C ASN A 502 -14.58 -34.77 -5.42
N GLN A 503 -15.42 -35.65 -5.96
CA GLN A 503 -16.15 -36.69 -5.25
C GLN A 503 -15.23 -37.62 -4.47
N GLN A 504 -14.14 -38.11 -5.08
CA GLN A 504 -13.21 -39.03 -4.42
C GLN A 504 -12.57 -38.37 -3.18
N VAL A 505 -12.17 -37.11 -3.31
CA VAL A 505 -11.59 -36.32 -2.20
C VAL A 505 -12.61 -36.05 -1.10
N MET A 506 -13.86 -35.78 -1.47
CA MET A 506 -14.92 -35.50 -0.50
C MET A 506 -15.40 -36.75 0.23
N LEU A 507 -15.49 -37.89 -0.47
CA LEU A 507 -15.82 -39.19 0.13
C LEU A 507 -14.71 -39.66 1.07
N ALA A 508 -13.44 -39.53 0.68
CA ALA A 508 -12.30 -39.85 1.55
C ALA A 508 -12.31 -39.05 2.85
N LYS A 509 -12.56 -37.74 2.78
CA LYS A 509 -12.68 -36.87 3.97
C LYS A 509 -13.88 -37.23 4.85
N ARG A 510 -14.95 -37.77 4.27
CA ARG A 510 -16.15 -38.19 4.99
C ARG A 510 -15.96 -39.54 5.66
N ALA A 511 -15.29 -40.48 5.00
CA ALA A 511 -14.90 -41.77 5.59
C ALA A 511 -13.97 -41.55 6.80
N ALA A 512 -12.94 -40.71 6.65
CA ALA A 512 -12.04 -40.35 7.74
C ALA A 512 -12.77 -39.71 8.94
N PHE A 513 -13.76 -38.85 8.68
CA PHE A 513 -14.57 -38.25 9.74
C PHE A 513 -15.49 -39.27 10.44
N ALA A 514 -16.10 -40.18 9.68
CA ALA A 514 -16.97 -41.22 10.21
C ALA A 514 -16.19 -42.20 11.11
N GLU A 515 -14.99 -42.58 10.67
CA GLU A 515 -14.04 -43.41 11.42
C GLU A 515 -13.58 -42.72 12.73
N GLN A 516 -13.23 -41.43 12.66
CA GLN A 516 -12.80 -40.64 13.84
C GLN A 516 -13.89 -40.52 14.92
N HIS A 517 -15.16 -40.70 14.57
CA HIS A 517 -16.30 -40.50 15.46
C HIS A 517 -17.16 -41.76 15.65
N GLY A 518 -16.65 -42.92 15.25
CA GLY A 518 -17.30 -44.22 15.51
C GLY A 518 -18.71 -44.34 14.90
N THR A 519 -18.94 -43.73 13.73
CA THR A 519 -20.23 -43.80 13.01
C THR A 519 -20.05 -44.35 11.60
N THR A 520 -21.12 -44.85 10.98
CA THR A 520 -21.09 -45.29 9.58
C THR A 520 -21.47 -44.17 8.61
N VAL A 521 -20.94 -44.22 7.38
CA VAL A 521 -21.28 -43.25 6.32
C VAL A 521 -22.79 -43.27 5.99
N GLY A 522 -23.46 -44.41 6.18
CA GLY A 522 -24.90 -44.59 6.00
C GLY A 522 -25.74 -43.86 7.06
N GLU A 523 -25.36 -43.93 8.34
CA GLU A 523 -26.05 -43.24 9.44
C GLU A 523 -25.92 -41.71 9.34
N LEU A 524 -24.79 -41.22 8.83
CA LEU A 524 -24.55 -39.81 8.53
C LEU A 524 -25.46 -39.25 7.39
N LEU A 525 -26.07 -40.11 6.57
CA LEU A 525 -26.94 -39.72 5.45
C LEU A 525 -28.42 -39.76 5.82
N SER A 526 -28.82 -40.63 6.74
CA SER A 526 -30.22 -40.87 7.12
C SER A 526 -30.69 -40.00 8.30
N ASN A 527 -29.78 -39.48 9.12
CA ASN A 527 -30.12 -38.69 10.30
C ASN A 527 -29.90 -37.17 10.05
N GLU A 528 -30.99 -36.40 10.03
CA GLU A 528 -30.96 -34.95 9.77
C GLU A 528 -30.22 -34.15 10.85
N GLN A 529 -30.19 -34.65 12.08
CA GLN A 529 -29.47 -34.08 13.22
C GLN A 529 -27.96 -34.38 13.15
N ALA A 530 -27.58 -35.58 12.70
CA ALA A 530 -26.18 -35.93 12.41
C ALA A 530 -25.62 -35.15 11.22
N LYS A 531 -26.46 -34.91 10.20
CA LYS A 531 -26.18 -34.06 9.03
C LYS A 531 -25.91 -32.60 9.43
N ASP A 532 -26.73 -32.04 10.31
CA ASP A 532 -26.55 -30.68 10.79
C ASP A 532 -25.30 -30.56 11.70
N THR A 533 -25.02 -31.61 12.46
CA THR A 533 -23.80 -31.76 13.28
C THR A 533 -22.54 -31.85 12.41
N TYR A 534 -22.52 -32.64 11.35
CA TYR A 534 -21.41 -32.71 10.38
C TYR A 534 -21.19 -31.38 9.64
N MET A 535 -22.27 -30.70 9.22
CA MET A 535 -22.18 -29.41 8.54
C MET A 535 -21.77 -28.27 9.50
N LYS A 536 -22.14 -28.37 10.78
CA LYS A 536 -21.64 -27.50 11.86
C LYS A 536 -20.18 -27.81 12.17
N LEU A 537 -19.75 -29.07 12.22
CA LEU A 537 -18.35 -29.46 12.43
C LEU A 537 -17.45 -29.09 11.25
N LEU A 538 -17.92 -29.12 10.00
CA LEU A 538 -17.17 -28.56 8.86
C LEU A 538 -17.09 -27.02 8.87
N LYS A 539 -18.01 -26.34 9.55
CA LYS A 539 -17.95 -24.90 9.83
C LYS A 539 -17.12 -24.59 11.09
N ASN A 540 -17.13 -25.49 12.07
CA ASN A 540 -16.44 -25.36 13.35
C ASN A 540 -15.02 -25.91 13.31
N HIS A 541 -14.63 -26.72 12.33
CA HIS A 541 -13.21 -27.00 12.07
C HIS A 541 -12.46 -25.76 11.55
N LYS A 542 -13.19 -24.71 11.15
CA LYS A 542 -12.65 -23.36 10.95
C LYS A 542 -12.63 -22.51 12.23
N LYS A 543 -13.20 -22.99 13.35
CA LYS A 543 -13.28 -22.30 14.64
C LYS A 543 -12.64 -23.05 15.83
N GLU A 544 -12.41 -24.35 15.75
CA GLU A 544 -11.95 -25.18 16.89
C GLU A 544 -10.45 -25.53 16.86
N ASN A 545 -9.69 -24.98 15.90
CA ASN A 545 -8.22 -24.87 16.05
C ASN A 545 -7.79 -23.46 16.49
N ASN A 546 -8.65 -22.72 17.18
CA ASN A 546 -8.31 -21.40 17.74
C ASN A 546 -8.93 -21.23 19.14
N PRO A 547 -8.21 -21.58 20.23
CA PRO A 547 -8.69 -21.29 21.57
C PRO A 547 -8.49 -19.80 21.89
N SER A 548 -9.49 -19.24 22.58
CA SER A 548 -9.59 -17.90 23.19
C SER A 548 -10.00 -16.71 22.31
N ILE A 549 -11.26 -16.28 22.46
CA ILE A 549 -11.65 -15.03 23.14
C ILE A 549 -13.18 -15.06 23.29
N SER A 550 -13.65 -14.92 24.53
CA SER A 550 -15.03 -14.76 24.95
C SER A 550 -15.60 -13.40 24.52
N GLU A 551 -16.75 -13.38 23.83
CA GLU A 551 -17.55 -12.16 23.65
C GLU A 551 -18.43 -11.91 24.87
N PRO A 552 -18.56 -10.65 25.35
CA PRO A 552 -19.52 -10.30 26.39
C PRO A 552 -20.94 -10.18 25.83
N SER A 553 -21.89 -10.69 26.61
CA SER A 553 -23.34 -10.68 26.40
C SER A 553 -23.92 -9.26 26.39
N ASN A 554 -24.60 -8.88 25.32
CA ASN A 554 -25.52 -7.73 25.31
C ASN A 554 -26.96 -8.22 25.56
N LEU A 555 -27.45 -7.94 26.76
CA LEU A 555 -28.87 -7.92 27.14
C LEU A 555 -29.10 -6.60 27.86
N ALA A 556 -29.78 -5.65 27.21
CA ALA A 556 -30.54 -4.60 27.90
C ALA A 556 -31.55 -3.99 26.94
N SER A 557 -32.77 -3.98 27.44
CA SER A 557 -34.06 -3.64 26.87
C SER A 557 -34.24 -2.14 26.59
N ASN A 558 -35.10 -1.86 25.60
CA ASN A 558 -35.82 -0.60 25.46
C ASN A 558 -36.63 -0.31 26.74
N GLU A 559 -36.63 0.95 27.19
CA GLU A 559 -37.81 1.57 27.76
C GLU A 559 -37.73 3.11 27.68
N HIS A 560 -38.91 3.71 27.48
CA HIS A 560 -39.19 5.11 27.26
C HIS A 560 -38.76 6.03 28.43
N ASN A 561 -38.40 7.28 28.12
CA ASN A 561 -39.07 8.41 28.79
C ASN A 561 -38.93 9.75 28.05
N ASN A 562 -40.07 10.45 28.01
CA ASN A 562 -40.27 11.83 27.59
C ASN A 562 -39.67 12.81 28.60
N GLY A 563 -39.40 14.05 28.18
CA GLY A 563 -39.47 15.20 29.09
C GLY A 563 -38.43 16.32 28.92
N ALA A 564 -38.79 17.30 28.08
CA ALA A 564 -38.79 18.75 28.37
C ALA A 564 -37.50 19.56 28.68
N SER A 565 -37.60 20.83 28.25
CA SER A 565 -36.82 22.04 28.60
C SER A 565 -35.62 22.30 27.66
N GLN A 566 -35.65 23.16 26.64
CA GLN A 566 -36.14 24.54 26.50
C GLN A 566 -35.39 25.56 27.39
N ILE A 567 -34.91 26.64 26.75
CA ILE A 567 -34.34 27.91 27.31
C ILE A 567 -32.87 27.74 27.77
N VAL A 568 -31.83 28.45 27.31
CA VAL A 568 -31.61 29.91 27.24
C VAL A 568 -30.54 30.24 26.17
N ASN A 569 -30.90 31.12 25.22
CA ASN A 569 -29.96 32.05 24.58
C ASN A 569 -29.82 33.26 25.53
N LYS A 570 -28.59 33.69 25.85
CA LYS A 570 -28.27 35.11 26.07
C LYS A 570 -26.76 35.39 26.18
N GLU A 571 -26.39 36.45 25.45
CA GLU A 571 -25.34 37.49 25.69
C GLU A 571 -23.89 37.02 25.93
N LYS A 572 -22.93 37.29 25.02
CA LYS A 572 -22.19 38.56 24.78
C LYS A 572 -21.59 39.18 26.06
N ASN A 573 -20.25 39.10 26.22
CA ASN A 573 -19.33 40.24 26.16
C ASN A 573 -17.89 39.85 26.55
N GLU A 574 -16.93 40.44 25.81
CA GLU A 574 -15.62 40.96 26.26
C GLU A 574 -14.65 40.02 27.01
N MET A 575 -13.68 39.46 26.28
CA MET A 575 -12.25 39.80 26.33
C MET A 575 -11.45 38.98 25.31
#